data_AF-A0A2N6BAL5-F1
#
_entry.id   AF-A0A2N6BAL5-F1
#
_cell.length_a   1.000
_cell.length_b   1.000
_cell.length_c   1.000
_cell.angle_alpha   90.00
_cell.angle_beta   90.00
_cell.angle_gamma   90.00
#
_symmetry.space_group_name_H-M   'P 1'
#
loop_
_entity.id
_entity.type
_entity.pdbx_description
1 polymer ?
#
loop_
_entity_poly.entity_id
_entity_poly.type
_entity_poly.pdbx_seq_one_letter_code
_entity_poly.pdbx_strand_id
1 'polypeptide(L)' 'MTTEQFDALRASLSKGEFGDVMVVGGGISGIQTALDLSSAGFKVYLVEKSPSIGGHMAQLDKTFPTNDCSM' A
#
# COMPACT_ATOMS: atom_id res chain seq x y z
N MET A 1 15.70 1.07 -21.43
CA MET A 1 14.37 0.60 -21.01
C MET A 1 13.35 1.40 -21.78
N THR A 2 12.70 0.77 -22.75
CA THR A 2 11.94 1.41 -23.82
C THR A 2 10.54 1.81 -23.34
N THR A 3 10.11 3.02 -23.73
CA THR A 3 8.79 3.61 -23.43
C THR A 3 7.62 2.72 -23.86
N GLU A 4 7.82 1.87 -24.87
CA GLU A 4 6.80 0.93 -25.38
C GLU A 4 6.33 -0.10 -24.33
N GLN A 5 7.22 -0.54 -23.42
CA GLN A 5 6.82 -1.46 -22.35
C GLN A 5 5.93 -0.76 -21.30
N PHE A 6 6.13 0.54 -21.09
CA PHE A 6 5.33 1.34 -20.17
C PHE A 6 3.94 1.64 -20.74
N ASP A 7 3.85 1.89 -22.04
CA ASP A 7 2.58 2.14 -22.71
C ASP A 7 1.72 0.87 -22.83
N ALA A 8 2.34 -0.28 -23.06
CA ALA A 8 1.64 -1.57 -23.01
C ALA A 8 1.10 -1.89 -21.61
N LEU A 9 1.88 -1.62 -20.56
CA LEU A 9 1.43 -1.76 -19.17
C LEU A 9 0.24 -0.83 -18.88
N ARG A 10 0.32 0.43 -19.31
CA ARG A 10 -0.79 1.41 -19.20
C ARG A 10 -2.05 0.98 -19.95
N ALA A 11 -1.89 0.35 -21.11
CA ALA A 11 -3.00 -0.17 -21.91
C ALA A 11 -3.68 -1.37 -21.26
N SER A 12 -2.93 -2.31 -20.66
CA SER A 12 -3.54 -3.36 -19.83
C SER A 12 -4.17 -2.81 -18.55
N LEU A 13 -3.60 -1.73 -17.98
CA LEU A 13 -4.15 -1.06 -16.77
C LEU A 13 -5.50 -0.41 -17.06
N SER A 14 -5.67 0.21 -18.24
CA SER A 14 -6.95 0.77 -18.65
C SER A 14 -7.98 -0.29 -19.07
N LYS A 15 -7.54 -1.49 -19.44
CA LYS A 15 -8.41 -2.61 -19.83
C LYS A 15 -8.97 -3.42 -18.66
N GLY A 16 -8.45 -3.24 -17.45
CA GLY A 16 -8.90 -3.96 -16.25
C GLY A 16 -8.53 -5.45 -16.25
N GLU A 17 -7.51 -5.87 -16.99
CA GLU A 17 -7.04 -7.27 -17.06
C GLU A 17 -6.12 -7.67 -15.88
N PHE A 18 -6.29 -7.03 -14.71
CA PHE A 18 -5.56 -7.34 -13.49
C PHE A 18 -6.52 -7.74 -12.38
N GLY A 19 -6.15 -8.76 -11.62
CA GLY A 19 -6.94 -9.21 -10.48
C GLY A 19 -6.92 -8.19 -9.34
N ASP A 20 -7.96 -8.23 -8.50
CA ASP A 20 -7.98 -7.48 -7.25
C ASP A 20 -6.79 -7.90 -6.36
N VAL A 21 -6.19 -6.94 -5.65
CA VAL A 21 -5.03 -7.18 -4.78
C VAL A 21 -5.47 -7.21 -3.32
N MET A 22 -4.98 -8.18 -2.54
CA MET A 22 -5.23 -8.27 -1.11
C MET A 22 -3.93 -8.10 -0.32
N VAL A 23 -3.91 -7.10 0.56
CA VAL A 23 -2.82 -6.83 1.50
C VAL A 23 -3.23 -7.35 2.88
N VAL A 24 -2.42 -8.24 3.45
CA VAL A 24 -2.66 -8.82 4.78
C VAL A 24 -1.65 -8.22 5.78
N GLY A 25 -2.18 -7.52 6.78
CA GLY A 25 -1.42 -6.82 7.81
C GLY A 25 -1.48 -5.30 7.65
N GLY A 26 -2.15 -4.62 8.57
CA GLY A 26 -2.33 -3.16 8.64
C GLY A 26 -1.20 -2.42 9.37
N GLY A 27 0.03 -2.89 9.29
CA GLY A 27 1.20 -2.15 9.77
C GLY A 27 1.63 -1.03 8.80
N ILE A 28 2.66 -0.26 9.15
CA ILE A 28 3.17 0.84 8.30
C ILE A 28 3.49 0.39 6.86
N SER A 29 4.08 -0.80 6.71
CA SER A 29 4.39 -1.37 5.39
C SER A 29 3.14 -1.75 4.59
N GLY A 30 2.14 -2.36 5.24
CA GLY A 30 0.90 -2.76 4.58
C GLY A 30 0.04 -1.56 4.17
N ILE A 31 -0.01 -0.54 5.04
CA ILE A 31 -0.69 0.73 4.73
C ILE A 31 -0.03 1.38 3.50
N GLN A 32 1.30 1.53 3.49
CA GLN A 32 2.00 2.14 2.35
C GLN A 32 1.81 1.34 1.06
N THR A 33 1.92 0.00 1.15
CA THR A 33 1.70 -0.89 -0.01
C THR A 33 0.29 -0.73 -0.58
N ALA A 34 -0.72 -0.65 0.29
CA ALA A 34 -2.10 -0.47 -0.14
C ALA A 34 -2.33 0.90 -0.80
N LEU A 35 -1.71 1.96 -0.27
CA LEU A 35 -1.77 3.31 -0.85
C LEU A 35 -1.09 3.39 -2.22
N ASP A 36 0.10 2.78 -2.35
CA ASP A 36 0.85 2.77 -3.61
C ASP A 36 0.09 2.02 -4.71
N LEU A 37 -0.45 0.85 -4.36
CA LEU A 37 -1.26 0.03 -5.28
C LEU A 37 -2.59 0.71 -5.65
N SER A 38 -3.27 1.33 -4.67
CA SER A 38 -4.49 2.09 -4.94
C SER A 38 -4.20 3.30 -5.84
N SER A 39 -3.07 3.99 -5.64
CA SER A 39 -2.66 5.13 -6.47
C SER A 39 -2.25 4.71 -7.88
N ALA A 40 -1.75 3.48 -8.04
CA ALA A 40 -1.47 2.86 -9.33
C ALA A 40 -2.73 2.38 -10.08
N GLY A 41 -3.92 2.48 -9.47
CA GLY A 41 -5.20 2.15 -10.08
C GLY A 41 -5.68 0.72 -9.84
N PHE A 42 -5.05 -0.03 -8.92
CA PHE A 42 -5.52 -1.35 -8.53
C PHE A 42 -6.64 -1.26 -7.49
N LYS A 43 -7.58 -2.21 -7.54
CA LYS A 43 -8.54 -2.41 -6.47
C LYS A 43 -7.88 -3.22 -5.36
N VAL A 44 -7.75 -2.60 -4.18
CA VAL A 44 -7.00 -3.16 -3.04
C VAL A 44 -7.92 -3.44 -1.86
N TYR A 45 -7.80 -4.62 -1.28
CA TYR A 45 -8.37 -4.98 0.02
C TYR A 45 -7.27 -5.02 1.07
N LEU A 46 -7.41 -4.24 2.14
CA LEU A 46 -6.50 -4.30 3.29
C LEU A 46 -7.19 -5.06 4.43
N VAL A 47 -6.59 -6.15 4.88
CA VAL A 47 -7.11 -6.98 5.97
C VAL A 47 -6.13 -6.97 7.14
N GLU A 48 -6.60 -6.52 8.30
CA GLU A 48 -5.87 -6.54 9.57
C GLU A 48 -6.61 -7.45 10.55
N LYS A 49 -5.84 -8.21 11.34
CA LYS A 49 -6.37 -9.12 12.36
C LYS A 49 -6.95 -8.36 13.55
N SER A 50 -6.28 -7.27 13.92
CA SER A 50 -6.60 -6.42 15.06
C SER A 50 -7.75 -5.47 14.72
N PRO A 51 -8.48 -4.95 15.73
CA PRO A 51 -9.56 -3.97 15.49
C PRO A 51 -9.05 -2.62 14.97
N SER A 52 -7.74 -2.36 15.04
CA SER A 52 -7.08 -1.12 14.62
C SER A 52 -5.88 -1.39 13.72
N ILE A 53 -5.63 -0.49 12.78
CA ILE A 53 -4.43 -0.45 11.95
C ILE A 53 -3.29 0.33 12.65
N GLY A 54 -2.08 0.28 12.09
CA GLY A 54 -0.87 0.93 12.60
C GLY A 54 0.21 -0.05 13.08
N GLY A 55 -0.16 -1.30 13.37
CA GLY A 55 0.77 -2.35 13.80
C GLY A 55 1.60 -1.94 15.03
N HIS A 56 2.89 -2.27 15.03
CA HIS A 56 3.79 -1.87 16.12
C HIS A 56 4.07 -0.37 16.17
N MET A 57 3.95 0.35 15.05
CA MET A 57 4.21 1.80 15.03
C MET A 57 3.22 2.55 15.92
N ALA A 58 1.96 2.14 15.92
CA ALA A 58 0.93 2.70 16.79
C ALA A 58 1.15 2.44 18.30
N GLN A 59 2.07 1.53 18.65
CA GLN A 59 2.44 1.23 20.05
C GLN A 59 3.67 2.02 20.50
N LEU A 60 4.40 2.64 19.57
CA LEU A 60 5.53 3.49 19.89
C LEU A 60 5.02 4.88 20.27
N ASP A 61 5.71 5.55 21.19
CA ASP A 61 5.42 6.94 21.55
C ASP A 61 6.16 7.93 20.63
N LYS A 62 7.38 7.55 20.22
CA LYS A 62 8.29 8.38 19.44
C LYS A 62 9.03 7.57 18.38
N THR A 63 9.22 8.15 17.20
CA THR A 63 10.05 7.56 16.14
C THR A 63 11.41 8.25 16.05
N PHE A 64 12.48 7.50 16.25
CA PHE A 64 13.84 7.97 16.01
C PHE A 64 14.08 8.17 14.49
N PRO A 65 14.88 9.16 14.02
CA PRO A 65 15.70 10.13 14.76
C PRO A 65 14.98 11.43 15.14
N THR A 66 13.81 11.68 14.58
CA THR A 66 13.13 12.97 14.69
C THR A 66 12.38 13.16 16.00
N ASN A 67 12.11 12.07 16.73
CA ASN A 67 11.26 12.05 17.92
C ASN A 67 9.85 12.62 17.65
N ASP A 68 9.34 12.39 16.44
CA ASP A 68 7.97 12.69 16.11
C ASP A 68 7.02 11.71 16.81
N CYS A 69 5.79 12.16 17.08
CA CYS A 69 4.74 11.27 17.56
C CYS A 69 4.41 10.25 16.47
N SER A 70 4.29 8.99 16.85
CA SER A 70 4.00 7.88 15.93
C SER A 70 2.54 7.84 15.47
N MET A 71 1.66 8.62 16.11
CA MET A 71 0.22 8.70 15.87
C MET A 71 -0.24 10.15 15.87
#